data_AF-A0A833LRC3-F1
#
_entry.id   AF-A0A833LRC3-F1
#
_cell.length_a   1.000
_cell.length_b   1.000
_cell.length_c   1.000
_cell.angle_alpha   90.00
_cell.angle_beta   90.00
_cell.angle_gamma   90.00
#
_symmetry.space_group_name_H-M   'P 1'
#
loop_
_entity.id
_entity.type
_entity.pdbx_description
1 polymer ?
#
loop_
_entity_poly.entity_id
_entity_poly.type
_entity_poly.pdbx_seq_one_letter_code
_entity_poly.pdbx_strand_id
1 'polypeptide(L)'
;QCMVSKEMLIKSGAEAAKLLLEADGCDRVFVVWDLKPEWEEQKQLLDCKEECDLIAAKLDDLGIRENVDLICIVEMLETWIIADDRALSTHLSRPPRNYAFKRIKAPESVADPKALLISTFQQTFRKTYRDHTDAVRVIQKCPDATRLERVSSFARFVRKLTGKQETAFSRCGEVCNDLAPSGVFQPAQAAALPDPIAKPVFKQKARPRR
;
A
#
# COMPACT_ATOMS: atom_id res chain seq x y z
N GLN A 1 -4.34 7.73 10.23
CA GLN A 1 -3.43 8.83 9.81
C GLN A 1 -3.11 8.67 8.33
N CYS A 2 -3.02 9.74 7.55
CA CYS A 2 -2.64 9.70 6.13
C CYS A 2 -1.29 10.41 5.92
N MET A 3 -0.45 9.88 5.02
CA MET A 3 0.85 10.46 4.68
C MET A 3 0.82 11.03 3.26
N VAL A 4 1.63 12.07 3.01
CA VAL A 4 1.59 12.86 1.76
C VAL A 4 2.38 12.23 0.60
N SER A 5 3.28 11.28 0.88
CA SER A 5 3.98 10.53 -0.16
C SER A 5 4.36 9.13 0.32
N LYS A 6 4.61 8.24 -0.64
CA LYS A 6 5.13 6.90 -0.37
C LYS A 6 6.50 6.95 0.30
N GLU A 7 7.38 7.88 -0.09
CA GLU A 7 8.68 7.98 0.58
C GLU A 7 8.52 8.35 2.06
N MET A 8 7.55 9.21 2.41
CA MET A 8 7.25 9.52 3.81
C MET A 8 6.71 8.31 4.56
N LEU A 9 5.89 7.48 3.92
CA LEU A 9 5.43 6.20 4.49
C LEU A 9 6.59 5.27 4.80
N ILE A 10 7.49 5.05 3.84
CA ILE A 10 8.65 4.18 4.05
C ILE A 10 9.58 4.78 5.10
N LYS A 11 9.73 6.12 5.13
CA LYS A 11 10.63 6.80 6.08
C LYS A 11 10.11 6.82 7.51
N SER A 12 8.82 7.13 7.70
CA SER A 12 8.23 7.51 8.99
C SER A 12 6.96 6.75 9.38
N GLY A 13 6.52 5.81 8.53
CA GLY A 13 5.28 5.05 8.74
C GLY A 13 5.30 4.16 9.99
N ALA A 14 6.47 3.63 10.34
CA ALA A 14 6.64 2.78 11.51
C ALA A 14 6.47 3.58 12.82
N GLU A 15 7.03 4.79 12.87
CA GLU A 15 6.89 5.71 13.99
C GLU A 15 5.45 6.20 14.15
N ALA A 16 4.77 6.49 13.04
CA ALA A 16 3.35 6.81 13.06
C ALA A 16 2.50 5.64 13.58
N ALA A 17 2.80 4.41 13.15
CA ALA A 17 2.12 3.22 13.65
C ALA A 17 2.35 3.03 15.16
N LYS A 18 3.57 3.26 15.64
CA LYS A 18 3.91 3.24 17.07
C LYS A 18 3.07 4.23 17.87
N LEU A 19 2.95 5.47 17.40
CA LEU A 19 2.13 6.49 18.05
C LEU A 19 0.66 6.08 18.13
N LEU A 20 0.11 5.48 17.07
CA LEU A 20 -1.27 4.99 17.07
C LEU A 20 -1.48 3.86 18.11
N LEU A 21 -0.51 2.96 18.28
CA LEU A 21 -0.57 1.89 19.27
C LEU A 21 -0.44 2.44 20.70
N GLU A 22 0.57 3.27 20.96
CA GLU A 22 0.95 3.68 22.31
C GLU A 22 0.17 4.90 22.83
N ALA A 23 -0.02 5.92 21.98
CA ALA A 23 -0.65 7.18 22.39
C ALA A 23 -2.17 7.14 22.18
N ASP A 24 -2.63 6.61 21.05
CA ASP A 24 -4.05 6.55 20.73
C ASP A 24 -4.72 5.27 21.26
N GLY A 25 -3.94 4.33 21.79
CA GLY A 25 -4.43 3.09 22.41
C GLY A 25 -5.05 2.10 21.43
N CYS A 26 -4.59 2.09 20.17
CA CYS A 26 -5.07 1.13 19.18
C CYS A 26 -4.51 -0.27 19.47
N ASP A 27 -5.34 -1.32 19.39
CA ASP A 27 -4.88 -2.71 19.54
C ASP A 27 -4.09 -3.22 18.33
N ARG A 28 -4.45 -2.72 17.14
CA ARG A 28 -3.88 -3.13 15.85
C ARG A 28 -3.89 -1.95 14.88
N VAL A 29 -2.82 -1.83 14.08
CA VAL A 29 -2.67 -0.80 13.06
C VAL A 29 -2.53 -1.44 11.68
N PHE A 30 -3.17 -0.84 10.69
CA PHE A 30 -3.02 -1.21 9.29
C PHE A 30 -2.26 -0.11 8.55
N VAL A 31 -1.14 -0.47 7.95
CA VAL A 31 -0.39 0.41 7.05
C VAL A 31 -0.77 0.05 5.62
N VAL A 32 -1.46 0.96 4.95
CA VAL A 32 -2.01 0.76 3.61
C VAL A 32 -1.32 1.70 2.63
N TRP A 33 -0.83 1.18 1.49
CA TRP A 33 -0.19 1.99 0.45
C TRP A 33 -0.36 1.40 -0.94
N ASP A 34 -0.29 2.23 -1.96
CA ASP A 34 -0.44 1.84 -3.36
C ASP A 34 0.86 1.24 -3.94
N LEU A 35 0.72 0.23 -4.78
CA LEU A 35 1.85 -0.39 -5.48
C LEU A 35 2.39 0.55 -6.55
N LYS A 36 1.52 1.19 -7.35
CA LYS A 36 1.91 2.18 -8.36
C LYS A 36 0.79 3.19 -8.68
N PRO A 37 1.14 4.44 -9.03
CA PRO A 37 0.43 5.16 -10.06
C PRO A 37 0.84 4.60 -11.44
N GLU A 38 -0.14 4.25 -12.28
CA GLU A 38 0.05 3.62 -13.61
C GLU A 38 0.89 4.47 -14.60
N TRP A 39 1.23 5.72 -14.25
CA TRP A 39 1.79 6.74 -15.15
C TRP A 39 3.24 7.19 -14.86
N GLU A 40 3.95 6.64 -13.86
CA GLU A 40 5.36 6.99 -13.63
C GLU A 40 6.32 6.06 -14.39
N GLU A 41 6.63 6.41 -15.63
CA GLU A 41 7.51 5.64 -16.53
C GLU A 41 9.01 5.63 -16.13
N GLN A 42 9.43 6.29 -15.04
CA GLN A 42 10.85 6.72 -14.92
C GLN A 42 11.56 6.53 -13.58
N LYS A 43 11.02 5.83 -12.59
CA LYS A 43 11.79 5.46 -11.39
C LYS A 43 12.07 3.97 -11.34
N GLN A 44 13.22 3.57 -10.82
CA GLN A 44 13.46 2.20 -10.38
C GLN A 44 12.45 1.90 -9.27
N LEU A 45 11.33 1.31 -9.66
CA LEU A 45 10.23 1.00 -8.77
C LEU A 45 10.62 -0.26 -8.01
N LEU A 46 10.79 -0.11 -6.69
CA LEU A 46 10.84 -1.27 -5.81
C LEU A 46 9.54 -2.05 -5.96
N ASP A 47 9.62 -3.37 -5.93
CA ASP A 47 8.41 -4.17 -5.93
C ASP A 47 7.69 -4.08 -4.57
N CYS A 48 6.43 -4.54 -4.54
CA CYS A 48 5.61 -4.53 -3.33
C CYS A 48 6.29 -5.24 -2.14
N LYS A 49 7.10 -6.26 -2.44
CA LYS A 49 7.78 -7.07 -1.43
C LYS A 49 8.95 -6.29 -0.85
N GLU A 50 9.76 -5.65 -1.66
CA GLU A 50 10.87 -4.80 -1.20
C GLU A 50 10.36 -3.64 -0.34
N GLU A 51 9.27 -2.97 -0.75
CA GLU A 51 8.64 -1.92 0.07
C GLU A 51 8.12 -2.48 1.40
N CYS A 52 7.49 -3.66 1.36
CA CYS A 52 7.00 -4.34 2.55
C CYS A 52 8.14 -4.72 3.50
N ASP A 53 9.27 -5.23 2.98
CA ASP A 53 10.43 -5.64 3.75
C ASP A 53 11.10 -4.42 4.42
N LEU A 54 11.19 -3.28 3.71
CA LEU A 54 11.70 -2.03 4.27
C LEU A 54 10.85 -1.50 5.43
N ILE A 55 9.53 -1.52 5.28
CA ILE A 55 8.62 -1.09 6.36
C ILE A 55 8.66 -2.11 7.52
N ALA A 56 8.68 -3.40 7.22
CA ALA A 56 8.72 -4.46 8.22
C ALA A 56 9.98 -4.37 9.10
N ALA A 57 11.16 -4.19 8.51
CA ALA A 57 12.41 -4.05 9.25
C ALA A 57 12.34 -2.90 10.27
N LYS A 58 11.74 -1.76 9.91
CA LYS A 58 11.56 -0.65 10.84
C LYS A 58 10.55 -0.93 11.95
N LEU A 59 9.50 -1.67 11.63
CA LEU A 59 8.53 -2.11 12.65
C LEU A 59 9.15 -3.11 13.62
N ASP A 60 10.06 -3.97 13.14
CA ASP A 60 10.84 -4.91 13.95
C ASP A 60 11.81 -4.16 14.87
N ASP A 61 12.54 -3.16 14.34
CA ASP A 61 13.44 -2.30 15.14
C ASP A 61 12.71 -1.56 16.27
N LEU A 62 11.44 -1.23 16.05
CA LEU A 62 10.57 -0.60 17.04
C LEU A 62 9.84 -1.60 17.96
N GLY A 63 9.93 -2.90 17.70
CA GLY A 63 9.30 -3.96 18.50
C GLY A 63 7.77 -4.00 18.40
N ILE A 64 7.18 -3.46 17.34
CA ILE A 64 5.71 -3.35 17.17
C ILE A 64 5.15 -4.18 16.02
N ARG A 65 5.98 -4.98 15.34
CA ARG A 65 5.61 -5.69 14.10
C ARG A 65 4.37 -6.56 14.24
N GLU A 66 4.17 -7.21 15.39
CA GLU A 66 3.05 -8.14 15.63
C GLU A 66 1.68 -7.46 15.66
N ASN A 67 1.63 -6.16 15.99
CA ASN A 67 0.41 -5.37 16.05
C ASN A 67 0.14 -4.59 14.75
N VAL A 68 0.99 -4.76 13.73
CA VAL A 68 0.89 -4.00 12.47
C VAL A 68 0.69 -4.91 11.27
N ASP A 69 -0.38 -4.69 10.53
CA ASP A 69 -0.66 -5.36 9.25
C ASP A 69 -0.24 -4.45 8.09
N LEU A 70 0.55 -5.01 7.16
CA LEU A 70 1.02 -4.31 5.97
C LEU A 70 0.15 -4.68 4.75
N ILE A 71 -0.41 -3.67 4.08
CA ILE A 71 -1.33 -3.86 2.96
C ILE A 71 -0.96 -2.95 1.79
N CYS A 72 -0.24 -3.55 0.86
CA CYS A 72 -0.01 -3.03 -0.48
C CYS A 72 -1.27 -3.23 -1.33
N ILE A 73 -1.76 -2.17 -1.96
CA ILE A 73 -2.96 -2.15 -2.80
C ILE A 73 -2.55 -1.89 -4.25
N VAL A 74 -3.10 -2.66 -5.20
CA VAL A 74 -2.76 -2.48 -6.62
C VAL A 74 -3.44 -1.22 -7.18
N GLU A 75 -4.68 -1.02 -6.77
CA GLU A 75 -5.52 0.11 -7.17
C GLU A 75 -5.32 1.32 -6.26
N MET A 76 -5.53 2.52 -6.80
CA MET A 76 -5.51 3.76 -6.01
C MET A 76 -6.54 3.71 -4.87
N LEU A 77 -6.24 4.39 -3.77
CA LEU A 77 -7.19 4.56 -2.66
C LEU A 77 -8.52 5.17 -3.15
N GLU A 78 -8.47 6.05 -4.15
CA GLU A 78 -9.63 6.66 -4.77
C GLU A 78 -10.58 5.62 -5.39
N THR A 79 -10.07 4.48 -5.87
CA THR A 79 -10.89 3.35 -6.35
C THR A 79 -11.77 2.80 -5.22
N TRP A 80 -11.25 2.77 -3.99
CA TRP A 80 -12.03 2.37 -2.81
C TRP A 80 -13.10 3.40 -2.49
N ILE A 81 -12.77 4.68 -2.58
CA ILE A 81 -13.69 5.77 -2.25
C ILE A 81 -14.89 5.78 -3.21
N ILE A 82 -14.65 5.62 -4.51
CA ILE A 82 -15.74 5.57 -5.51
C ILE A 82 -16.53 4.25 -5.47
N ALA A 83 -16.04 3.25 -4.74
CA ALA A 83 -16.73 1.98 -4.55
C ALA A 83 -17.91 2.07 -3.57
N ASP A 84 -17.99 3.06 -2.68
CA ASP A 84 -19.20 3.29 -1.86
C ASP A 84 -19.89 4.61 -2.24
N ASP A 85 -20.86 4.50 -3.16
CA ASP A 85 -21.68 5.62 -3.60
C ASP A 85 -22.50 6.26 -2.46
N ARG A 86 -22.81 5.50 -1.41
CA ARG A 86 -23.58 6.01 -0.25
C ARG A 86 -22.71 6.93 0.59
N ALA A 87 -21.46 6.55 0.83
CA ALA A 87 -20.50 7.35 1.58
C ALA A 87 -20.24 8.68 0.88
N LEU A 88 -19.99 8.64 -0.44
CA LEU A 88 -19.84 9.84 -1.27
C LEU A 88 -21.10 10.70 -1.30
N SER A 89 -22.27 10.10 -1.53
CA SER A 89 -23.54 10.85 -1.52
C SER A 89 -23.78 11.56 -0.18
N THR A 90 -23.49 10.88 0.92
CA THR A 90 -23.62 11.44 2.27
C THR A 90 -22.64 12.58 2.50
N HIS A 91 -21.37 12.41 2.10
CA HIS A 91 -20.35 13.44 2.25
C HIS A 91 -20.63 14.67 1.38
N LEU A 92 -21.11 14.46 0.15
CA LEU A 92 -21.36 15.51 -0.84
C LEU A 92 -22.68 16.25 -0.64
N SER A 93 -23.63 15.67 0.10
CA SER A 93 -24.91 16.30 0.41
C SER A 93 -24.76 17.47 1.38
N ARG A 94 -25.47 18.57 1.12
CA ARG A 94 -25.53 19.75 2.01
C ARG A 94 -26.95 20.29 2.07
N PRO A 95 -27.55 20.46 3.26
CA PRO A 95 -28.88 21.05 3.35
C PRO A 95 -28.98 22.38 2.59
N PRO A 96 -30.06 22.62 1.82
CA PRO A 96 -31.22 21.73 1.61
C PRO A 96 -31.06 20.73 0.44
N ARG A 97 -29.90 20.68 -0.23
CA ARG A 97 -29.66 19.87 -1.43
C ARG A 97 -28.96 18.55 -1.11
N ASN A 98 -29.65 17.46 -1.39
CA ASN A 98 -29.06 16.12 -1.39
C ASN A 98 -28.33 15.88 -2.71
N TYR A 99 -27.13 15.32 -2.62
CA TYR A 99 -26.34 14.89 -3.77
C TYR A 99 -26.40 13.37 -3.88
N ALA A 100 -26.78 12.85 -5.05
CA ALA A 100 -26.79 11.42 -5.33
C ALA A 100 -25.61 11.08 -6.24
N PHE A 101 -24.55 10.52 -5.66
CA PHE A 101 -23.41 10.04 -6.42
C PHE A 101 -23.83 8.79 -7.22
N LYS A 102 -23.48 8.77 -8.51
CA LYS A 102 -23.85 7.65 -9.38
C LYS A 102 -23.09 6.40 -8.96
N ARG A 103 -23.82 5.31 -8.68
CA ARG A 103 -23.22 4.03 -8.37
C ARG A 103 -22.36 3.50 -9.52
N ILE A 104 -21.09 3.22 -9.20
CA ILE A 104 -20.16 2.52 -10.09
C ILE A 104 -20.20 1.03 -9.77
N LYS A 105 -20.51 0.20 -10.77
CA LYS A 105 -20.65 -1.25 -10.57
C LYS A 105 -19.29 -1.94 -10.44
N ALA A 106 -18.33 -1.55 -11.29
CA ALA A 106 -16.95 -2.03 -11.32
C ALA A 106 -15.99 -0.84 -11.10
N PRO A 107 -15.63 -0.51 -9.85
CA PRO A 107 -14.76 0.62 -9.54
C PRO A 107 -13.37 0.48 -10.17
N GLU A 108 -12.83 -0.74 -10.23
CA GLU A 108 -11.51 -1.07 -10.81
C GLU A 108 -11.43 -0.83 -12.32
N SER A 109 -12.57 -0.71 -13.02
CA SER A 109 -12.58 -0.39 -14.46
C SER A 109 -12.56 1.11 -14.74
N VAL A 110 -12.46 1.96 -13.72
CA VAL A 110 -12.40 3.41 -13.88
C VAL A 110 -10.94 3.81 -14.09
N ALA A 111 -10.61 4.25 -15.31
CA ALA A 111 -9.24 4.55 -15.70
C ALA A 111 -8.55 5.63 -14.83
N ASP A 112 -9.29 6.65 -14.38
CA ASP A 112 -8.76 7.67 -13.48
C ASP A 112 -9.76 7.98 -12.35
N PRO A 113 -9.72 7.21 -11.25
CA PRO A 113 -10.63 7.37 -10.13
C PRO A 113 -10.41 8.71 -9.40
N LYS A 114 -9.18 9.25 -9.44
CA LYS A 114 -8.83 10.51 -8.82
C LYS A 114 -9.38 11.70 -9.59
N ALA A 115 -9.25 11.72 -10.92
CA ALA A 115 -9.87 12.76 -11.75
C ALA A 115 -11.40 12.73 -11.63
N LEU A 116 -12.01 11.55 -11.51
CA LEU A 116 -13.44 11.43 -11.24
C LEU A 116 -13.83 12.11 -9.92
N LEU A 117 -13.07 11.90 -8.84
CA LEU A 117 -13.33 12.57 -7.56
C LEU A 117 -13.07 14.08 -7.64
N ILE A 118 -11.98 14.51 -8.27
CA ILE A 118 -11.68 15.94 -8.46
C ILE A 118 -12.83 16.64 -9.20
N SER A 119 -13.28 16.08 -10.32
CA SER A 119 -14.40 16.65 -11.09
C SER A 119 -15.70 16.68 -10.28
N THR A 120 -15.99 15.61 -9.53
CA THR A 120 -17.18 15.52 -8.67
C THR A 120 -17.17 16.59 -7.57
N PHE A 121 -16.05 16.75 -6.87
CA PHE A 121 -15.90 17.77 -5.82
C PHE A 121 -15.94 19.19 -6.40
N GLN A 122 -15.36 19.40 -7.57
CA GLN A 122 -15.39 20.70 -8.24
C GLN A 122 -16.80 21.09 -8.67
N GLN A 123 -17.59 20.14 -9.17
CA GLN A 123 -18.99 20.38 -9.55
C GLN A 123 -19.86 20.65 -8.33
N THR A 124 -19.64 19.92 -7.23
CA THR A 124 -20.52 19.97 -6.05
C THR A 124 -20.16 21.09 -5.08
N PHE A 125 -18.88 21.27 -4.79
CA PHE A 125 -18.37 22.20 -3.77
C PHE A 125 -17.56 23.37 -4.32
N ARG A 126 -17.25 23.41 -5.62
CA ARG A 126 -16.31 24.37 -6.21
C ARG A 126 -14.92 24.31 -5.56
N LYS A 127 -14.51 23.11 -5.15
CA LYS A 127 -13.21 22.83 -4.52
C LYS A 127 -12.61 21.56 -5.11
N THR A 128 -11.28 21.52 -5.15
CA THR A 128 -10.52 20.30 -5.49
C THR A 128 -10.59 19.30 -4.36
N TYR A 129 -10.78 18.03 -4.70
CA TYR A 129 -10.62 16.89 -3.79
C TYR A 129 -9.19 16.84 -3.22
N ARG A 130 -9.07 16.57 -1.91
CA ARG A 130 -7.79 16.47 -1.20
C ARG A 130 -7.63 15.10 -0.55
N ASP A 131 -6.74 14.28 -1.10
CA ASP A 131 -6.53 12.88 -0.73
C ASP A 131 -6.49 12.65 0.79
N HIS A 132 -5.62 13.35 1.53
CA HIS A 132 -5.43 13.11 2.97
C HIS A 132 -6.56 13.62 3.88
N THR A 133 -7.43 14.52 3.43
CA THR A 133 -8.52 15.06 4.27
C THR A 133 -9.89 14.59 3.82
N ASP A 134 -10.16 14.62 2.54
CA ASP A 134 -11.47 14.27 1.99
C ASP A 134 -11.64 12.76 1.94
N ALA A 135 -10.59 11.97 1.67
CA ALA A 135 -10.67 10.51 1.76
C ALA A 135 -11.11 10.06 3.15
N VAL A 136 -10.45 10.57 4.20
CA VAL A 136 -10.78 10.25 5.59
C VAL A 136 -12.24 10.58 5.90
N ARG A 137 -12.69 11.79 5.50
CA ARG A 137 -14.06 12.23 5.74
C ARG A 137 -15.10 11.42 4.97
N VAL A 138 -14.79 10.95 3.76
CA VAL A 138 -15.69 10.09 3.00
C VAL A 138 -15.74 8.70 3.62
N ILE A 139 -14.59 8.11 3.94
CA ILE A 139 -14.51 6.76 4.56
C ILE A 139 -15.24 6.72 5.91
N GLN A 140 -15.16 7.79 6.71
CA GLN A 140 -15.92 7.93 7.96
C GLN A 140 -17.45 7.94 7.77
N LYS A 141 -17.94 8.15 6.55
CA LYS A 141 -19.36 8.07 6.18
C LYS A 141 -19.75 6.74 5.56
N CYS A 142 -18.82 5.79 5.42
CA CYS A 142 -19.16 4.43 5.00
C CYS A 142 -20.02 3.78 6.08
N PRO A 143 -21.25 3.32 5.74
CA PRO A 143 -22.12 2.68 6.72
C PRO A 143 -21.65 1.26 7.07
N ASP A 144 -20.98 0.59 6.12
CA ASP A 144 -20.48 -0.77 6.23
C ASP A 144 -19.37 -1.00 5.19
N ALA A 145 -18.67 -2.13 5.29
CA ALA A 145 -17.60 -2.51 4.36
C ALA A 145 -18.09 -3.24 3.10
N THR A 146 -19.38 -3.57 2.99
CA THR A 146 -19.90 -4.51 1.97
C THR A 146 -19.72 -4.00 0.55
N ARG A 147 -19.84 -2.68 0.34
CA ARG A 147 -19.68 -2.06 -0.98
C ARG A 147 -18.25 -2.05 -1.46
N LEU A 148 -17.33 -1.94 -0.51
CA LEU A 148 -15.91 -1.83 -0.74
C LEU A 148 -15.29 -3.21 -1.02
N GLU A 149 -15.85 -4.31 -0.49
CA GLU A 149 -15.46 -5.69 -0.84
C GLU A 149 -15.57 -6.02 -2.34
N ARG A 150 -16.21 -5.16 -3.13
CA ARG A 150 -16.25 -5.26 -4.60
C ARG A 150 -14.92 -4.92 -5.27
N VAL A 151 -14.01 -4.26 -4.55
CA VAL A 151 -12.65 -3.98 -4.99
C VAL A 151 -11.76 -5.05 -4.42
N SER A 152 -11.01 -5.75 -5.27
CA SER A 152 -10.21 -6.92 -4.90
C SER A 152 -9.22 -6.62 -3.76
N SER A 153 -8.50 -5.48 -3.88
CA SER A 153 -7.54 -5.01 -2.88
C SER A 153 -8.20 -4.65 -1.55
N PHE A 154 -9.42 -4.10 -1.56
CA PHE A 154 -10.15 -3.79 -0.33
C PHE A 154 -10.76 -5.03 0.31
N ALA A 155 -11.25 -5.99 -0.47
CA ALA A 155 -11.76 -7.25 0.08
C ALA A 155 -10.71 -7.95 0.96
N ARG A 156 -9.43 -7.88 0.56
CA ARG A 156 -8.30 -8.35 1.36
C ARG A 156 -8.16 -7.57 2.67
N PHE A 157 -8.26 -6.24 2.62
CA PHE A 157 -8.25 -5.38 3.81
C PHE A 157 -9.38 -5.76 4.79
N VAL A 158 -10.62 -5.91 4.31
CA VAL A 158 -11.77 -6.27 5.16
C VAL A 158 -11.60 -7.62 5.82
N ARG A 159 -11.13 -8.63 5.08
CA ARG A 159 -10.90 -9.96 5.64
C ARG A 159 -9.88 -9.92 6.78
N LYS A 160 -8.78 -9.18 6.61
CA LYS A 160 -7.78 -8.95 7.67
C LYS A 160 -8.37 -8.17 8.86
N LEU A 161 -9.14 -7.13 8.59
CA LEU A 161 -9.79 -6.31 9.62
C LEU A 161 -10.79 -7.11 10.46
N THR A 162 -11.55 -8.00 9.83
CA THR A 162 -12.64 -8.76 10.48
C THR A 162 -12.20 -10.09 11.08
N GLY A 163 -10.92 -10.45 10.96
CA GLY A 163 -10.40 -11.72 11.47
C GLY A 163 -10.99 -12.96 10.77
N LYS A 164 -11.68 -12.77 9.64
CA LYS A 164 -12.15 -13.86 8.78
C LYS A 164 -10.93 -14.48 8.08
N GLN A 165 -10.27 -15.43 8.75
CA GLN A 165 -9.27 -16.35 8.19
C GLN A 165 -9.82 -17.01 6.91
N GLU A 166 -9.03 -17.30 5.86
CA GLU A 166 -8.20 -18.52 5.82
C GLU A 166 -7.12 -18.59 4.70
N THR A 167 -6.03 -19.30 5.08
CA THR A 167 -5.17 -20.31 4.40
C THR A 167 -4.39 -20.11 3.09
N ALA A 168 -4.57 -19.08 2.27
CA ALA A 168 -3.85 -19.06 0.97
C ALA A 168 -2.71 -18.03 0.82
N PHE A 169 -2.72 -16.94 1.59
CA PHE A 169 -1.79 -15.82 1.34
C PHE A 169 -1.00 -15.49 2.59
N SER A 170 0.19 -16.05 2.68
CA SER A 170 1.09 -15.88 3.82
C SER A 170 1.86 -14.56 3.74
N ARG A 171 2.00 -13.94 2.56
CA ARG A 171 2.85 -12.75 2.36
C ARG A 171 2.26 -11.71 1.39
N CYS A 172 2.60 -10.44 1.62
CA CYS A 172 2.16 -9.28 0.83
C CYS A 172 2.42 -9.43 -0.68
N GLY A 173 3.48 -10.17 -1.07
CA GLY A 173 3.91 -10.38 -2.45
C GLY A 173 3.14 -11.45 -3.25
N GLU A 174 2.43 -12.38 -2.62
CA GLU A 174 1.76 -13.47 -3.35
C GLU A 174 0.58 -12.95 -4.18
N VAL A 175 -0.12 -11.91 -3.73
CA VAL A 175 -1.27 -11.34 -4.46
C VAL A 175 -0.84 -10.21 -5.41
N CYS A 176 0.14 -9.42 -5.04
CA CYS A 176 0.60 -8.30 -5.86
C CYS A 176 1.39 -8.78 -7.10
N ASN A 177 2.07 -9.93 -7.01
CA ASN A 177 2.75 -10.53 -8.16
C ASN A 177 1.78 -11.29 -9.09
N ASP A 178 0.68 -11.86 -8.56
CA ASP A 178 -0.34 -12.55 -9.35
C ASP A 178 -1.31 -11.59 -10.07
N LEU A 179 -1.48 -10.36 -9.55
CA LEU A 179 -2.33 -9.33 -10.15
C LEU A 179 -1.56 -8.31 -11.01
N ALA A 180 -0.22 -8.32 -10.98
CA ALA A 180 0.56 -7.57 -11.94
C ALA A 180 0.36 -8.23 -13.32
N PRO A 181 0.01 -7.47 -14.39
CA PRO A 181 -0.12 -8.06 -15.71
C PRO A 181 1.19 -8.77 -16.05
N SER A 182 1.11 -10.07 -16.33
CA SER A 182 2.23 -10.98 -16.56
C SER A 182 3.01 -10.72 -17.86
N GLY A 183 3.09 -9.46 -18.29
CA GLY A 183 3.91 -9.00 -19.39
C GLY A 183 4.99 -8.06 -18.86
N VAL A 184 6.25 -8.47 -18.99
CA VAL A 184 7.47 -7.70 -18.71
C VAL A 184 7.98 -7.75 -17.26
N PHE A 185 8.37 -8.94 -16.80
CA PHE A 185 9.65 -9.09 -16.08
C PHE A 185 10.09 -10.56 -16.14
N GLN A 186 11.02 -10.88 -17.04
CA GLN A 186 11.84 -12.07 -16.86
C GLN A 186 12.92 -11.71 -15.85
N PRO A 187 13.06 -12.42 -14.71
CA PRO A 187 14.22 -12.24 -13.86
C PRO A 187 15.45 -12.61 -14.68
N ALA A 188 16.42 -11.69 -14.74
CA ALA A 188 17.74 -11.99 -15.28
C ALA A 188 18.25 -13.25 -14.58
N GLN A 189 18.60 -14.27 -15.37
CA GLN A 189 19.24 -15.47 -14.87
C GLN A 189 20.44 -15.05 -14.02
N ALA A 190 20.47 -15.56 -12.78
CA ALA A 190 21.60 -15.41 -11.89
C ALA A 190 22.86 -15.93 -12.59
N ALA A 191 23.70 -15.01 -13.06
CA ALA A 191 25.05 -15.33 -13.47
C ALA A 191 25.80 -15.77 -12.21
N ALA A 192 26.26 -17.02 -12.23
CA ALA A 192 27.04 -17.64 -11.17
C ALA A 192 28.23 -16.74 -10.76
N LEU A 193 28.39 -16.55 -9.45
CA LEU A 193 29.61 -16.02 -8.86
C LEU A 193 30.78 -16.96 -9.19
N PRO A 194 31.91 -16.48 -9.73
CA PRO A 194 33.13 -17.27 -9.75
C PRO A 194 33.75 -17.38 -8.35
N ASP A 195 34.39 -18.53 -8.13
CA ASP A 195 34.87 -19.12 -6.88
C ASP A 195 35.71 -18.23 -5.93
N PRO A 196 35.74 -18.59 -4.62
CA PRO A 196 36.48 -17.84 -3.61
C PRO A 196 38.00 -17.88 -3.83
N ILE A 197 38.57 -16.68 -3.68
CA ILE A 197 39.98 -16.31 -3.69
C ILE A 197 40.85 -17.29 -2.89
N ALA A 198 41.87 -17.84 -3.57
CA ALA A 198 42.90 -18.69 -2.99
C ALA A 198 43.68 -17.97 -1.86
N LYS A 199 43.92 -18.71 -0.76
CA LYS A 199 44.73 -18.26 0.38
C LYS A 199 46.20 -18.03 -0.02
N PRO A 200 46.90 -17.01 0.52
CA PRO A 200 48.32 -16.80 0.26
C PRO A 200 49.18 -17.86 0.97
N VAL A 201 50.05 -18.51 0.19
CA VAL A 201 51.10 -19.41 0.68
C VAL A 201 52.33 -18.57 1.07
N PHE A 202 52.59 -18.47 2.38
CA PHE A 202 53.85 -17.94 2.90
C PHE A 202 54.99 -18.95 2.65
N LYS A 203 55.95 -18.62 1.78
CA LYS A 203 57.21 -19.36 1.66
C LYS A 203 58.29 -18.69 2.53
N GLN A 204 58.67 -19.34 3.62
CA GLN A 204 59.88 -19.02 4.36
C GLN A 204 61.11 -19.43 3.53
N LYS A 205 61.99 -18.47 3.20
CA LYS A 205 63.33 -18.77 2.68
C LYS A 205 64.28 -19.01 3.84
N ALA A 206 64.72 -20.25 4.01
CA ALA A 206 65.86 -20.59 4.84
C ALA A 206 67.17 -20.07 4.20
N ARG A 207 68.03 -19.45 5.02
CA ARG A 207 69.41 -19.09 4.66
C ARG A 207 70.26 -20.37 4.54
N PRO A 208 71.16 -20.48 3.54
CA PRO A 208 72.21 -21.49 3.59
C PRO A 208 73.31 -21.06 4.57
N ARG A 209 73.72 -22.01 5.42
CA ARG A 209 74.97 -21.96 6.19
C ARG A 209 76.11 -22.45 5.30
N ARG A 210 77.08 -21.59 5.02
CA ARG A 210 78.53 -21.81 5.18
C ARG A 210 79.28 -20.53 4.82
#